data_AF-A0A8H7LT02-F1
#
_entry.id   AF-A0A8H7LT02-F1
#
_cell.length_a   1.000
_cell.length_b   1.000
_cell.length_c   1.000
_cell.angle_alpha   90.00
_cell.angle_beta   90.00
_cell.angle_gamma   90.00
#
_symmetry.space_group_name_H-M   'P 1'
#
loop_
_entity.id
_entity.type
_entity.pdbx_description
1 polymer ?
#
loop_
_entity_poly.entity_id
_entity_poly.type
_entity_poly.pdbx_seq_one_letter_code
_entity_poly.pdbx_strand_id
1 'polypeptide(L)'
;MARAFCLPGIFFLVAALVLQILVSISLRYVPALDIARTHFSGAASAGSSQAVNELRAGVWSYCYRVEQSGDFACSPARHGYSLTMSSSGGDEERIGASWTRGLILHPISAAIIFVALLLSLSQHLTVTLFASLASFLAAFFVLIAFLCDIALFAYLRRRASKLDNVIASTKPGPGFWMTLASFIVLLFAGCTVCLGRRHDHRNAAGTGLATTSDAYAANAAEARPWYKRFGRKY
;
A
#
# COMPACT_ATOMS: atom_id res chain seq x y z
N MET A 1 -29.50 9.14 3.58
CA MET A 1 -28.38 10.09 3.38
C MET A 1 -27.03 9.39 3.59
N ALA A 2 -26.72 8.32 2.84
CA ALA A 2 -25.51 7.50 3.06
C ALA A 2 -24.38 7.74 2.03
N ARG A 3 -24.62 8.57 1.00
CA ARG A 3 -23.70 8.72 -0.15
C ARG A 3 -22.53 9.68 0.10
N ALA A 4 -22.67 10.65 1.00
CA ALA A 4 -21.63 11.67 1.22
C ALA A 4 -20.36 11.10 1.87
N PHE A 5 -20.48 10.08 2.73
CA PHE A 5 -19.33 9.47 3.41
C PHE A 5 -18.60 8.41 2.57
N CYS A 6 -19.21 7.86 1.52
CA CYS A 6 -18.54 6.89 0.64
C CYS A 6 -17.62 7.54 -0.41
N LEU A 7 -17.91 8.78 -0.83
CA LEU A 7 -17.14 9.50 -1.85
C LEU A 7 -15.64 9.67 -1.51
N PRO A 8 -15.23 10.10 -0.29
CA PRO A 8 -13.81 10.24 0.03
C PRO A 8 -13.09 8.89 0.08
N GLY A 9 -13.72 7.85 0.63
CA GLY A 9 -13.13 6.50 0.69
C GLY A 9 -12.86 5.90 -0.69
N ILE A 10 -13.81 6.06 -1.63
CA ILE A 10 -13.65 5.62 -3.02
C ILE A 10 -12.51 6.37 -3.71
N PHE A 11 -12.40 7.68 -3.50
CA PHE A 11 -11.29 8.47 -4.06
C PHE A 11 -9.92 7.97 -3.59
N PHE A 12 -9.76 7.70 -2.28
CA PHE A 12 -8.52 7.15 -1.76
C PHE A 12 -8.23 5.73 -2.29
N LEU A 13 -9.25 4.88 -2.45
CA LEU A 13 -9.07 3.55 -3.06
C LEU A 13 -8.62 3.64 -4.53
N VAL A 14 -9.21 4.55 -5.32
CA VAL A 14 -8.79 4.79 -6.71
C VAL A 14 -7.35 5.30 -6.76
N ALA A 15 -6.99 6.26 -5.90
CA ALA A 15 -5.63 6.79 -5.84
C ALA A 15 -4.60 5.71 -5.46
N ALA A 16 -4.88 4.88 -4.45
CA ALA A 16 -4.03 3.76 -4.06
C ALA A 16 -3.89 2.73 -5.18
N LEU A 17 -4.97 2.42 -5.89
CA LEU A 17 -4.95 1.51 -7.03
C LEU A 17 -4.02 2.02 -8.14
N VAL A 18 -4.14 3.30 -8.51
CA VAL A 18 -3.27 3.91 -9.54
C VAL A 18 -1.81 3.85 -9.12
N LEU A 19 -1.48 4.20 -7.87
CA LEU A 19 -0.12 4.11 -7.35
C LEU A 19 0.42 2.67 -7.40
N GLN A 20 -0.38 1.67 -7.01
CA GLN A 20 0.04 0.28 -7.02
C GLN A 20 0.24 -0.28 -8.42
N ILE A 21 -0.57 0.17 -9.39
CA ILE A 21 -0.40 -0.14 -10.82
C ILE A 21 0.88 0.50 -11.34
N LEU A 22 1.13 1.77 -11.02
CA LEU A 22 2.36 2.46 -11.43
C LEU A 22 3.60 1.76 -10.87
N VAL A 23 3.58 1.34 -9.60
CA VAL A 23 4.67 0.54 -9.01
C VAL A 23 4.79 -0.81 -9.72
N SER A 24 3.68 -1.47 -10.05
CA SER A 24 3.72 -2.73 -10.79
C SER A 24 4.21 -2.56 -12.23
N ILE A 25 4.12 -1.39 -12.84
CA ILE A 25 4.57 -1.13 -14.22
C ILE A 25 5.98 -0.51 -14.27
N SER A 26 6.44 0.00 -13.12
CA SER A 26 7.59 0.90 -12.94
C SER A 26 8.88 0.54 -13.66
N LEU A 27 9.18 -0.72 -13.98
CA LEU A 27 10.43 -1.08 -14.66
C LEU A 27 10.32 -1.56 -16.10
N ARG A 28 9.11 -1.84 -16.59
CA ARG A 28 8.97 -2.22 -18.00
C ARG A 28 8.99 -1.00 -18.92
N TYR A 29 8.47 0.13 -18.44
CA TYR A 29 8.24 1.32 -19.28
C TYR A 29 9.06 2.54 -18.89
N VAL A 30 9.51 2.69 -17.64
CA VAL A 30 10.19 3.92 -17.19
C VAL A 30 11.40 3.57 -16.31
N PRO A 31 12.64 3.56 -16.83
CA PRO A 31 13.83 3.27 -16.01
C PRO A 31 14.09 4.32 -14.91
N ALA A 32 13.30 5.39 -14.85
CA ALA A 32 13.31 6.39 -13.79
C ALA A 32 12.43 6.02 -12.57
N LEU A 33 11.54 5.02 -12.67
CA LEU A 33 10.78 4.52 -11.51
C LEU A 33 11.50 3.32 -10.85
N ASP A 34 12.71 3.53 -10.38
CA ASP A 34 13.48 2.50 -9.68
C ASP A 34 13.09 2.37 -8.19
N ILE A 35 13.23 1.17 -7.63
CA ILE A 35 13.01 0.90 -6.20
C ILE A 35 14.29 1.21 -5.42
N ALA A 36 15.42 0.73 -5.95
CA ALA A 36 16.72 0.93 -5.35
C ALA A 36 17.73 1.30 -6.43
N ARG A 37 18.55 2.32 -6.12
CA ARG A 37 19.62 2.80 -6.97
C ARG A 37 20.95 2.62 -6.27
N THR A 38 21.94 2.07 -6.96
CA THR A 38 23.31 2.00 -6.50
C THR A 38 24.20 2.71 -7.50
N HIS A 39 24.90 3.75 -7.05
CA HIS A 39 25.98 4.36 -7.82
C HIS A 39 27.29 3.68 -7.43
N PHE A 40 28.07 3.31 -8.43
CA PHE A 40 29.39 2.73 -8.27
C PHE A 40 30.43 3.74 -8.73
N SER A 41 31.37 4.06 -7.86
CA SER A 41 32.58 4.82 -8.21
C SER A 41 33.75 3.84 -8.20
N GLY A 42 34.11 3.31 -9.38
CA GLY A 42 35.16 2.31 -9.58
C GLY A 42 34.80 1.30 -10.68
N ALA A 43 35.72 0.36 -10.96
CA ALA A 43 35.52 -0.69 -11.96
C ALA A 43 34.56 -1.78 -11.47
N ALA A 44 33.25 -1.50 -11.51
CA ALA A 44 32.20 -2.43 -11.19
C ALA A 44 31.63 -3.08 -12.47
N SER A 45 31.14 -4.31 -12.35
CA SER A 45 30.45 -5.04 -13.42
C SER A 45 29.11 -5.54 -12.91
N ALA A 46 28.09 -5.49 -13.77
CA ALA A 46 26.75 -5.95 -13.43
C ALA A 46 26.15 -6.73 -14.61
N GLY A 47 25.64 -7.94 -14.32
CA GLY A 47 25.14 -8.84 -15.35
C GLY A 47 26.24 -9.26 -16.33
N SER A 48 26.06 -8.94 -17.62
CA SER A 48 27.00 -9.28 -18.69
C SER A 48 27.94 -8.14 -19.09
N SER A 49 27.82 -6.97 -18.44
CA SER A 49 28.57 -5.77 -18.82
C SER A 49 29.67 -5.46 -17.82
N GLN A 50 30.86 -5.20 -18.36
CA GLN A 50 32.03 -4.74 -17.63
C GLN A 50 32.03 -3.20 -17.63
N ALA A 51 32.32 -2.55 -16.50
CA ALA A 51 32.28 -1.10 -16.29
C ALA A 51 30.87 -0.46 -16.25
N VAL A 52 30.26 -0.48 -15.06
CA VAL A 52 28.92 0.03 -14.76
C VAL A 52 29.00 1.12 -13.68
N ASN A 53 28.44 2.30 -13.96
CA ASN A 53 28.46 3.45 -13.04
C ASN A 53 27.19 3.55 -12.18
N GLU A 54 26.05 3.10 -12.71
CA GLU A 54 24.76 3.17 -12.01
C GLU A 54 23.99 1.87 -12.22
N LEU A 55 23.41 1.33 -11.15
CA LEU A 55 22.50 0.20 -11.23
C LEU A 55 21.18 0.54 -10.55
N ARG A 56 20.10 0.22 -11.24
CA ARG A 56 18.72 0.47 -10.85
C ARG A 56 18.00 -0.86 -10.78
N ALA A 57 17.60 -1.23 -9.58
CA ALA A 57 16.79 -2.41 -9.33
C ALA A 57 15.32 -2.02 -9.20
N GLY A 58 14.44 -2.88 -9.72
CA GLY A 58 13.01 -2.73 -9.45
C GLY A 58 12.25 -4.02 -9.66
N VAL A 59 10.95 -3.94 -9.95
CA VAL A 59 10.04 -5.08 -9.75
C VAL A 59 10.31 -6.26 -10.70
N TRP A 60 10.49 -5.98 -11.99
CA TRP A 60 10.49 -7.01 -13.04
C TRP A 60 11.84 -7.23 -13.71
N SER A 61 12.72 -6.25 -13.60
CA SER A 61 14.02 -6.24 -14.25
C SER A 61 14.98 -5.40 -13.42
N TYR A 62 16.17 -5.25 -13.96
CA TYR A 62 17.13 -4.28 -13.50
C TYR A 62 17.76 -3.63 -14.71
N CYS A 63 18.12 -2.37 -14.54
CA CYS A 63 18.82 -1.60 -15.55
C CYS A 63 20.13 -1.13 -14.96
N TYR A 64 21.12 -0.99 -15.82
CA TYR A 64 22.41 -0.46 -15.44
C TYR A 64 22.90 0.51 -16.51
N ARG A 65 23.67 1.50 -16.09
CA ARG A 65 24.28 2.49 -16.97
C ARG A 65 25.70 2.05 -17.29
N VAL A 66 25.95 1.80 -18.58
CA VAL A 66 27.27 1.42 -19.08
C VAL A 66 28.16 2.64 -19.06
N GLU A 67 29.36 2.52 -18.49
CA GLU A 67 30.29 3.64 -18.34
C GLU A 67 30.81 4.15 -19.69
N GLN A 68 31.07 3.25 -20.64
CA GLN A 68 31.65 3.60 -21.95
C GLN A 68 30.67 4.29 -22.91
N SER A 69 29.39 3.88 -22.93
CA SER A 69 28.39 4.47 -23.84
C SER A 69 27.50 5.51 -23.16
N GLY A 70 27.41 5.51 -21.82
CA GLY A 70 26.45 6.33 -21.08
C GLY A 70 25.00 5.86 -21.20
N ASP A 71 24.74 4.82 -21.99
CA ASP A 71 23.41 4.27 -22.23
C ASP A 71 22.93 3.38 -21.08
N PHE A 72 21.61 3.30 -20.93
CA PHE A 72 20.97 2.35 -20.03
C PHE A 72 20.71 1.02 -20.75
N ALA A 73 21.36 -0.04 -20.29
CA ALA A 73 21.05 -1.40 -20.69
C ALA A 73 20.17 -2.05 -19.62
N CYS A 74 19.07 -2.67 -20.04
CA CYS A 74 18.12 -3.33 -19.14
C CYS A 74 18.05 -4.82 -19.41
N SER A 75 18.02 -5.60 -18.33
CA SER A 75 17.80 -7.05 -18.40
C SER A 75 16.36 -7.36 -18.85
N PRO A 76 16.13 -8.45 -19.60
CA PRO A 76 14.79 -8.87 -19.97
C PRO A 76 13.90 -9.08 -18.72
N ALA A 77 12.66 -8.59 -18.79
CA ALA A 77 11.70 -8.72 -17.70
C ALA A 77 11.44 -10.21 -17.38
N ARG A 78 11.71 -10.62 -16.14
CA ARG A 78 11.49 -11.99 -15.67
C ARG A 78 10.91 -11.98 -14.26
N HIS A 79 10.03 -12.95 -14.00
CA HIS A 79 9.50 -13.24 -12.67
C HIS A 79 10.64 -13.77 -11.79
N GLY A 80 11.20 -12.91 -10.93
CA GLY A 80 12.33 -13.29 -10.09
C GLY A 80 13.66 -13.30 -10.84
N TYR A 81 14.16 -12.12 -11.23
CA TYR A 81 15.48 -12.01 -11.84
C TYR A 81 16.58 -12.17 -10.78
N SER A 82 17.73 -12.71 -11.19
CA SER A 82 18.96 -12.70 -10.38
C SER A 82 19.85 -11.54 -10.80
N LEU A 83 20.40 -10.82 -9.82
CA LEU A 83 21.43 -9.82 -10.05
C LEU A 83 22.77 -10.42 -9.68
N THR A 84 23.73 -10.34 -10.57
CA THR A 84 25.14 -10.59 -10.27
C THR A 84 25.89 -9.29 -10.40
N MET A 85 26.60 -8.92 -9.33
CA MET A 85 27.50 -7.78 -9.30
C MET A 85 28.88 -8.31 -9.01
N SER A 86 29.87 -7.86 -9.76
CA SER A 86 31.27 -8.26 -9.56
C SER A 86 32.19 -7.04 -9.56
N SER A 87 33.18 -7.07 -8.67
CA SER A 87 34.27 -6.09 -8.65
C SER A 87 35.44 -6.57 -9.51
N SER A 88 36.26 -5.63 -10.00
CA SER A 88 37.53 -5.95 -10.67
C SER A 88 38.50 -6.77 -9.81
N GLY A 89 38.28 -6.82 -8.49
CA GLY A 89 39.03 -7.65 -7.54
C GLY A 89 38.65 -9.14 -7.50
N GLY A 90 37.64 -9.57 -8.27
CA GLY A 90 37.21 -10.98 -8.33
C GLY A 90 36.09 -11.36 -7.35
N ASP A 91 35.64 -10.45 -6.49
CA ASP A 91 34.46 -10.67 -5.65
C ASP A 91 33.17 -10.63 -6.47
N GLU A 92 32.44 -11.75 -6.47
CA GLU A 92 31.10 -11.86 -7.06
C GLU A 92 30.05 -11.93 -5.97
N GLU A 93 29.08 -11.02 -6.03
CA GLU A 93 27.92 -11.03 -5.16
C GLU A 93 26.63 -11.19 -5.95
N ARG A 94 25.89 -12.25 -5.61
CA ARG A 94 24.66 -12.62 -6.31
C ARG A 94 23.43 -12.43 -5.42
N ILE A 95 22.43 -11.76 -5.99
CA ILE A 95 21.10 -11.62 -5.44
C ILE A 95 20.24 -12.71 -6.10
N GLY A 96 19.84 -13.68 -5.28
CA GLY A 96 19.03 -14.80 -5.72
C GLY A 96 17.62 -14.38 -6.14
N ALA A 97 17.05 -15.12 -7.10
CA ALA A 97 15.69 -14.95 -7.58
C ALA A 97 14.63 -15.09 -6.46
N SER A 98 14.96 -15.77 -5.35
CA SER A 98 14.04 -15.94 -4.21
C SER A 98 13.57 -14.62 -3.61
N TRP A 99 14.47 -13.62 -3.53
CA TRP A 99 14.14 -12.30 -3.00
C TRP A 99 13.28 -11.49 -3.97
N THR A 100 13.63 -11.53 -5.25
CA THR A 100 12.90 -10.79 -6.30
C THR A 100 11.53 -11.39 -6.62
N ARG A 101 11.29 -12.67 -6.30
CA ARG A 101 9.95 -13.28 -6.37
C ARG A 101 8.95 -12.64 -5.40
N GLY A 102 9.41 -12.13 -4.26
CA GLY A 102 8.55 -11.41 -3.30
C GLY A 102 7.91 -10.15 -3.89
N LEU A 103 8.51 -9.58 -4.95
CA LEU A 103 8.00 -8.37 -5.59
C LEU A 103 6.71 -8.63 -6.40
N ILE A 104 6.33 -9.90 -6.64
CA ILE A 104 5.04 -10.26 -7.25
C ILE A 104 3.84 -9.92 -6.35
N LEU A 105 4.08 -9.62 -5.07
CA LEU A 105 3.02 -9.13 -4.19
C LEU A 105 2.43 -7.79 -4.65
N HIS A 106 3.17 -6.98 -5.42
CA HIS A 106 2.68 -5.71 -5.94
C HIS A 106 1.46 -5.83 -6.87
N PRO A 107 1.48 -6.67 -7.93
CA PRO A 107 0.30 -6.88 -8.76
C PRO A 107 -0.81 -7.63 -8.03
N ILE A 108 -0.48 -8.54 -7.10
CA ILE A 108 -1.49 -9.24 -6.29
C ILE A 108 -2.26 -8.24 -5.41
N SER A 109 -1.55 -7.34 -4.73
CA SER A 109 -2.19 -6.31 -3.92
C SER A 109 -3.03 -5.36 -4.77
N ALA A 110 -2.58 -4.98 -5.97
CA ALA A 110 -3.36 -4.18 -6.91
C ALA A 110 -4.70 -4.86 -7.28
N ALA A 111 -4.69 -6.18 -7.52
CA ALA A 111 -5.92 -6.93 -7.81
C ALA A 111 -6.90 -6.92 -6.63
N ILE A 112 -6.40 -7.06 -5.40
CA ILE A 112 -7.24 -7.01 -4.19
C ILE A 112 -7.82 -5.59 -4.01
N ILE A 113 -7.04 -4.53 -4.25
CA ILE A 113 -7.53 -3.15 -4.21
C ILE A 113 -8.62 -2.93 -5.25
N PHE A 114 -8.46 -3.48 -6.46
CA PHE A 114 -9.46 -3.39 -7.52
C PHE A 114 -10.78 -4.06 -7.14
N VAL A 115 -10.70 -5.26 -6.55
CA VAL A 115 -11.88 -5.95 -6.02
C VAL A 115 -12.52 -5.11 -4.91
N ALA A 116 -11.74 -4.57 -3.97
CA ALA A 116 -12.26 -3.70 -2.91
C ALA A 116 -12.99 -2.45 -3.47
N LEU A 117 -12.47 -1.86 -4.54
CA LEU A 117 -13.08 -0.73 -5.25
C LEU A 117 -14.42 -1.12 -5.89
N LEU A 118 -14.47 -2.25 -6.61
CA LEU A 118 -15.71 -2.77 -7.20
C LEU A 118 -16.79 -3.04 -6.15
N LEU A 119 -16.40 -3.62 -5.01
CA LEU A 119 -17.31 -3.83 -3.90
C LEU A 119 -17.80 -2.50 -3.32
N SER A 120 -16.92 -1.50 -3.22
CA SER A 120 -17.28 -0.17 -2.72
C SER A 120 -18.26 0.61 -3.64
N LEU A 121 -18.42 0.20 -4.90
CA LEU A 121 -19.40 0.79 -5.82
C LEU A 121 -20.81 0.17 -5.67
N SER A 122 -20.93 -0.97 -5.01
CA SER A 122 -22.22 -1.65 -4.81
C SER A 122 -23.06 -0.99 -3.70
N GLN A 123 -24.37 -0.93 -3.90
CA GLN A 123 -25.32 -0.27 -2.98
C GLN A 123 -25.78 -1.15 -1.80
N HIS A 124 -25.37 -2.43 -1.78
CA HIS A 124 -25.84 -3.38 -0.77
C HIS A 124 -25.10 -3.24 0.56
N LEU A 125 -25.85 -3.20 1.67
CA LEU A 125 -25.34 -3.04 3.04
C LEU A 125 -24.33 -4.14 3.43
N THR A 126 -24.55 -5.38 2.98
CA THR A 126 -23.61 -6.51 3.18
C THR A 126 -22.28 -6.30 2.46
N VAL A 127 -22.29 -5.63 1.31
CA VAL A 127 -21.10 -5.40 0.50
C VAL A 127 -20.18 -4.37 1.14
N THR A 128 -20.71 -3.43 1.92
CA THR A 128 -19.89 -2.47 2.67
C THR A 128 -19.01 -3.14 3.73
N LEU A 129 -19.48 -4.23 4.37
CA LEU A 129 -18.68 -5.00 5.30
C LEU A 129 -17.54 -5.74 4.58
N PHE A 130 -17.85 -6.39 3.46
CA PHE A 130 -16.84 -7.06 2.64
C PHE A 130 -15.83 -6.07 2.04
N ALA A 131 -16.25 -4.87 1.64
CA ALA A 131 -15.36 -3.81 1.16
C ALA A 131 -14.37 -3.38 2.25
N SER A 132 -14.83 -3.23 3.51
CA SER A 132 -13.93 -2.91 4.63
C SER A 132 -12.90 -4.04 4.87
N LEU A 133 -13.33 -5.30 4.86
CA LEU A 133 -12.43 -6.45 5.01
C LEU A 133 -11.40 -6.52 3.87
N ALA A 134 -11.86 -6.32 2.63
CA ALA A 134 -11.00 -6.30 1.45
C ALA A 134 -9.99 -5.16 1.49
N SER A 135 -10.36 -3.99 2.02
CA SER A 135 -9.44 -2.85 2.19
C SER A 135 -8.35 -3.13 3.23
N PHE A 136 -8.69 -3.76 4.36
CA PHE A 136 -7.69 -4.21 5.35
C PHE A 136 -6.78 -5.29 4.78
N LEU A 137 -7.33 -6.23 4.01
CA LEU A 137 -6.54 -7.26 3.34
C LEU A 137 -5.58 -6.64 2.32
N ALA A 138 -6.06 -5.70 1.50
CA ALA A 138 -5.21 -4.95 0.58
C ALA A 138 -4.08 -4.21 1.30
N ALA A 139 -4.39 -3.50 2.38
CA ALA A 139 -3.39 -2.79 3.18
C ALA A 139 -2.34 -3.75 3.77
N PHE A 140 -2.75 -4.94 4.21
CA PHE A 140 -1.83 -5.98 4.69
C PHE A 140 -0.90 -6.50 3.59
N PHE A 141 -1.40 -6.76 2.38
CA PHE A 141 -0.55 -7.18 1.27
C PHE A 141 0.41 -6.07 0.80
N VAL A 142 -0.03 -4.81 0.78
CA VAL A 142 0.85 -3.66 0.48
C VAL A 142 1.92 -3.48 1.57
N LEU A 143 1.58 -3.69 2.85
CA LEU A 143 2.58 -3.69 3.94
C LEU A 143 3.65 -4.76 3.70
N ILE A 144 3.25 -6.00 3.37
CA ILE A 144 4.22 -7.06 3.09
C ILE A 144 5.08 -6.71 1.87
N ALA A 145 4.48 -6.18 0.80
CA ALA A 145 5.21 -5.74 -0.38
C ALA A 145 6.26 -4.67 -0.02
N PHE A 146 5.88 -3.68 0.79
CA PHE A 146 6.79 -2.64 1.27
C PHE A 146 7.92 -3.19 2.15
N LEU A 147 7.64 -4.19 3.00
CA LEU A 147 8.69 -4.88 3.77
C LEU A 147 9.66 -5.64 2.85
N CYS A 148 9.17 -6.25 1.78
CA CYS A 148 10.02 -6.87 0.76
C CYS A 148 10.92 -5.83 0.07
N ASP A 149 10.40 -4.63 -0.23
CA ASP A 149 11.20 -3.54 -0.81
C ASP A 149 12.32 -3.08 0.13
N ILE A 150 12.03 -2.90 1.42
CA ILE A 150 13.03 -2.57 2.45
C ILE A 150 14.09 -3.67 2.54
N ALA A 151 13.67 -4.93 2.56
CA ALA A 151 14.57 -6.06 2.64
C ALA A 151 15.50 -6.12 1.41
N LEU A 152 14.95 -5.91 0.21
CA LEU A 152 15.72 -5.85 -1.03
C LEU A 152 16.73 -4.70 -1.00
N PHE A 153 16.32 -3.51 -0.56
CA PHE A 153 17.19 -2.35 -0.42
C PHE A 153 18.33 -2.59 0.58
N ALA A 154 18.01 -3.12 1.77
CA ALA A 154 19.00 -3.43 2.79
C ALA A 154 19.96 -4.55 2.38
N TYR A 155 19.47 -5.51 1.59
CA TYR A 155 20.30 -6.58 1.03
C TYR A 155 21.22 -6.04 -0.06
N LEU A 156 20.68 -5.26 -1.01
CA LEU A 156 21.46 -4.57 -2.05
C LEU A 156 22.56 -3.72 -1.44
N ARG A 157 22.23 -2.90 -0.43
CA ARG A 157 23.21 -2.04 0.24
C ARG A 157 24.32 -2.85 0.91
N ARG A 158 23.98 -3.93 1.61
CA ARG A 158 24.97 -4.82 2.27
C ARG A 158 25.86 -5.54 1.28
N ARG A 159 25.31 -5.99 0.14
CA ARG A 159 26.09 -6.63 -0.93
C ARG A 159 26.98 -5.61 -1.63
N ALA A 160 26.45 -4.44 -1.95
CA ALA A 160 27.20 -3.37 -2.60
C ALA A 160 28.36 -2.85 -1.73
N SER A 161 28.18 -2.78 -0.39
CA SER A 161 29.26 -2.40 0.53
C SER A 161 30.32 -3.48 0.75
N LYS A 162 30.07 -4.71 0.27
CA LYS A 162 31.01 -5.83 0.40
C LYS A 162 31.91 -5.98 -0.84
N LEU A 163 31.66 -5.22 -1.90
CA LEU A 163 32.56 -5.18 -3.06
C LEU A 163 33.82 -4.39 -2.69
N ASP A 164 34.96 -5.08 -2.63
CA ASP A 164 36.25 -4.42 -2.42
C ASP A 164 36.60 -3.54 -3.64
N ASN A 165 37.27 -2.42 -3.38
CA ASN A 165 37.72 -1.42 -4.37
C ASN A 165 36.63 -0.64 -5.14
N VAL A 166 35.37 -0.67 -4.68
CA VAL A 166 34.29 0.15 -5.28
C VAL A 166 33.54 0.92 -4.20
N ILE A 167 33.46 2.25 -4.34
CA ILE A 167 32.61 3.07 -3.45
C ILE A 167 31.18 2.96 -3.97
N ALA A 168 30.35 2.18 -3.29
CA ALA A 168 28.94 2.02 -3.62
C ALA A 168 28.04 2.91 -2.77
N SER A 169 27.32 3.85 -3.39
CA SER A 169 26.29 4.67 -2.74
C SER A 169 24.90 4.19 -3.12
N THR A 170 24.20 3.53 -2.19
CA THR A 170 22.83 3.03 -2.39
C THR A 170 21.80 4.05 -1.90
N LYS A 171 20.86 4.46 -2.76
CA LYS A 171 19.75 5.38 -2.45
C LYS A 171 18.40 4.76 -2.82
N PRO A 172 17.34 5.00 -2.03
CA PRO A 172 15.98 4.57 -2.39
C PRO A 172 15.50 5.37 -3.59
N GLY A 173 14.92 4.68 -4.57
CA GLY A 173 14.35 5.30 -5.76
C GLY A 173 12.90 5.74 -5.54
N PRO A 174 12.29 6.43 -6.51
CA PRO A 174 10.92 6.94 -6.41
C PRO A 174 9.87 5.83 -6.27
N GLY A 175 10.12 4.62 -6.78
CA GLY A 175 9.22 3.46 -6.62
C GLY A 175 8.98 3.11 -5.16
N PHE A 176 10.02 3.18 -4.33
CA PHE A 176 9.95 2.95 -2.88
C PHE A 176 9.04 3.96 -2.16
N TRP A 177 9.10 5.23 -2.58
CA TRP A 177 8.25 6.27 -1.99
C TRP A 177 6.79 6.14 -2.42
N MET A 178 6.53 5.65 -3.63
CA MET A 178 5.16 5.39 -4.10
C MET A 178 4.51 4.22 -3.39
N THR A 179 5.25 3.15 -3.04
CA THR A 179 4.69 2.05 -2.23
C THR A 179 4.34 2.52 -0.82
N LEU A 180 5.20 3.33 -0.20
CA LEU A 180 4.92 3.96 1.09
C LEU A 180 3.69 4.89 1.02
N ALA A 181 3.61 5.74 0.00
CA ALA A 181 2.47 6.64 -0.20
C ALA A 181 1.17 5.85 -0.41
N SER A 182 1.20 4.80 -1.22
CA SER A 182 0.08 3.88 -1.45
C SER A 182 -0.41 3.27 -0.13
N PHE A 183 0.50 2.75 0.69
CA PHE A 183 0.19 2.19 2.01
C PHE A 183 -0.53 3.20 2.93
N ILE A 184 -0.02 4.43 3.01
CA ILE A 184 -0.61 5.49 3.84
C ILE A 184 -2.02 5.85 3.34
N VAL A 185 -2.21 5.98 2.02
CA VAL A 185 -3.51 6.26 1.41
C VAL A 185 -4.52 5.13 1.69
N LEU A 186 -4.07 3.87 1.65
CA LEU A 186 -4.88 2.70 2.01
C LEU A 186 -5.30 2.69 3.48
N LEU A 187 -4.42 3.12 4.39
CA LEU A 187 -4.77 3.29 5.80
C LEU A 187 -5.85 4.36 5.98
N PHE A 188 -5.72 5.51 5.31
CA PHE A 188 -6.76 6.53 5.34
C PHE A 188 -8.08 6.03 4.75
N ALA A 189 -8.03 5.30 3.63
CA ALA A 189 -9.22 4.67 3.06
C ALA A 189 -9.91 3.75 4.07
N GLY A 190 -9.17 2.85 4.74
CA GLY A 190 -9.71 1.98 5.78
C GLY A 190 -10.28 2.75 6.98
N CYS A 191 -9.56 3.76 7.48
CA CYS A 191 -10.02 4.60 8.59
C CYS A 191 -11.31 5.34 8.27
N THR A 192 -11.46 5.90 7.07
CA THR A 192 -12.71 6.60 6.68
C THR A 192 -13.93 5.68 6.72
N VAL A 193 -13.78 4.43 6.30
CA VAL A 193 -14.86 3.42 6.33
C VAL A 193 -15.20 3.02 7.77
N CYS A 194 -14.18 2.79 8.63
CA CYS A 194 -14.40 2.41 10.02
C CYS A 194 -15.00 3.56 10.86
N LEU A 195 -14.51 4.79 10.67
CA LEU A 195 -14.98 5.97 11.39
C LEU A 195 -16.41 6.35 10.98
N GLY A 196 -16.74 6.27 9.68
CA GLY A 196 -18.11 6.47 9.19
C GLY A 196 -19.08 5.49 9.86
N ARG A 197 -18.70 4.22 9.96
CA ARG A 197 -19.53 3.19 10.61
C ARG A 197 -19.68 3.43 12.11
N ARG A 198 -18.61 3.84 12.82
CA ARG A 198 -18.69 4.17 14.25
C ARG A 198 -19.54 5.41 14.50
N HIS A 199 -19.50 6.39 13.61
CA HIS A 199 -20.34 7.58 13.69
C HIS A 199 -21.83 7.24 13.48
N ASP A 200 -22.15 6.38 12.51
CA ASP A 200 -23.53 5.92 12.30
C ASP A 200 -24.06 5.10 13.49
N HIS A 201 -23.24 4.23 14.08
CA HIS A 201 -23.60 3.51 15.32
C HIS A 201 -23.82 4.45 16.51
N ARG A 202 -22.99 5.50 16.64
CA ARG A 202 -23.15 6.52 17.70
C ARG A 202 -24.41 7.36 17.49
N ASN A 203 -24.71 7.74 16.24
CA ASN A 203 -25.90 8.52 15.93
C ASN A 203 -27.17 7.68 16.07
N ALA A 204 -27.15 6.41 15.67
CA ALA A 204 -28.26 5.48 15.88
C ALA A 204 -28.51 5.21 17.38
N ALA A 205 -27.44 5.06 18.18
CA ALA A 205 -27.53 4.93 19.63
C ALA A 205 -28.02 6.22 20.32
N GLY A 206 -27.59 7.39 19.85
CA GLY A 206 -28.04 8.70 20.33
C GLY A 206 -29.51 8.97 20.00
N THR A 207 -29.95 8.67 18.78
CA THR A 207 -31.37 8.73 18.42
C THR A 207 -32.19 7.71 19.22
N GLY A 208 -31.69 6.49 19.43
CA GLY A 208 -32.38 5.48 20.25
C GLY A 208 -32.58 5.90 21.70
N LEU A 209 -31.64 6.65 22.28
CA LEU A 209 -31.79 7.27 23.60
C LEU A 209 -32.79 8.44 23.59
N ALA A 210 -32.77 9.27 22.55
CA ALA A 210 -33.72 10.38 22.40
C ALA A 210 -35.16 9.86 22.21
N THR A 211 -35.38 8.86 21.36
CA THR A 211 -36.70 8.27 21.15
C THR A 211 -37.20 7.54 22.40
N THR A 212 -36.32 6.89 23.17
CA THR A 212 -36.72 6.25 24.43
C THR A 212 -36.96 7.26 25.54
N SER A 213 -36.20 8.37 25.62
CA SER A 213 -36.48 9.46 26.58
C SER A 213 -37.78 10.19 26.26
N ASP A 214 -38.07 10.44 24.98
CA ASP A 214 -39.31 11.10 24.54
C ASP A 214 -40.52 10.18 24.77
N ALA A 215 -40.36 8.87 24.55
CA ALA A 215 -41.39 7.88 24.90
C ALA A 215 -41.60 7.81 26.42
N TYR A 216 -40.54 7.85 27.24
CA TYR A 216 -40.67 7.87 28.71
C TYR A 216 -41.36 9.15 29.20
N ALA A 217 -41.03 10.31 28.61
CA ALA A 217 -41.65 11.59 28.94
C ALA A 217 -43.13 11.65 28.53
N ALA A 218 -43.50 11.10 27.37
CA ALA A 218 -44.88 11.00 26.92
C ALA A 218 -45.72 10.09 27.85
N ASN A 219 -45.19 8.93 28.23
CA ASN A 219 -45.86 8.03 29.18
C ASN A 219 -45.99 8.64 30.59
N ALA A 220 -45.01 9.45 31.02
CA ALA A 220 -45.09 10.17 32.30
C ALA A 220 -46.13 11.31 32.29
N ALA A 221 -46.35 11.96 31.14
CA ALA A 221 -47.38 13.00 30.99
C ALA A 221 -48.81 12.43 31.01
N GLU A 222 -48.99 11.18 30.58
CA GLU A 222 -50.30 10.50 30.60
C GLU A 222 -50.63 9.83 31.96
N ALA A 223 -49.64 9.72 32.86
CA ALA A 223 -49.82 9.20 34.20
C ALA A 223 -50.67 10.16 35.07
N ARG A 224 -51.99 9.89 35.13
CA ARG A 224 -52.90 10.64 36.00
C ARG A 224 -52.48 10.47 37.47
N PRO A 225 -52.36 11.56 38.25
CA PRO A 225 -51.95 11.48 39.65
C PRO A 225 -52.90 10.62 40.48
N TRP A 226 -52.35 9.66 41.22
CA TRP A 226 -53.10 8.64 41.98
C TRP A 226 -54.12 9.22 42.99
N TYR A 227 -53.88 10.43 43.50
CA TYR A 227 -54.77 11.10 44.46
C TYR A 227 -56.11 11.55 43.84
N LYS A 228 -56.20 11.72 42.51
CA LYS A 228 -57.48 12.03 41.83
C LYS A 228 -58.45 10.84 41.81
N ARG A 229 -58.01 9.65 42.22
CA ARG A 229 -58.84 8.43 42.28
C ARG A 229 -59.70 8.32 43.55
N PHE A 230 -59.42 9.14 44.58
CA PHE A 230 -60.09 9.05 45.90
C PHE A 230 -60.83 10.33 46.33
N GLY A 231 -61.12 11.25 45.40
CA GLY A 231 -61.97 12.40 45.69
C GLY A 231 -63.41 11.97 45.95
N ARG A 232 -63.74 11.70 47.22
CA ARG A 232 -65.13 11.52 47.69
C ARG A 232 -65.91 12.79 47.34
N LYS A 233 -66.99 12.61 46.58
CA LYS A 233 -68.07 13.59 46.50
C LYS A 233 -68.79 13.55 47.85
N TYR A 234 -68.75 14.66 48.58
CA TYR A 234 -69.68 14.97 49.65
C TYR A 234 -70.78 15.84 49.04
#